data_AF-A0A938KST9-F1
#
_entry.id   AF-A0A938KST9-F1
#
_cell.length_a   1.000
_cell.length_b   1.000
_cell.length_c   1.000
_cell.angle_alpha   90.00
_cell.angle_beta   90.00
_cell.angle_gamma   90.00
#
_symmetry.space_group_name_H-M   'P 1'
#
loop_
_entity.id
_entity.type
_entity.pdbx_description
1 polymer ?
#
loop_
_entity_poly.entity_id
_entity_poly.type
_entity_poly.pdbx_seq_one_letter_code
_entity_poly.pdbx_strand_id
1 'polypeptide(L)'
;MRHTFFLSALLLTTACTTPPKKCPEVIPAPKDERTLEEERAPKFTIGEHDDQATINMKSYEETQYWKGKMNKRLATIRSIYDKADWYESRLKVLFFKNLEASQKAFETYVKAQVELQYPEDEWTGSGIPMCINMTYTKYYKQRYFDLELWEKGTPKGEMCGGTALTQYELEELSARKKSP
;
A
#
# COMPACT_ATOMS: atom_id res chain seq x y z
N MET A 1 36.98 -30.07 -58.60
CA MET A 1 36.61 -31.47 -58.90
C MET A 1 36.64 -32.28 -57.60
N ARG A 2 35.59 -33.09 -57.39
CA ARG A 2 35.51 -34.32 -56.56
C ARG A 2 35.49 -34.20 -55.01
N HIS A 3 34.26 -34.25 -54.49
CA HIS A 3 33.66 -35.34 -53.69
C HIS A 3 34.38 -36.00 -52.50
N THR A 4 33.76 -35.80 -51.32
CA THR A 4 33.31 -36.77 -50.27
C THR A 4 34.28 -37.77 -49.66
N PHE A 5 34.30 -37.86 -48.32
CA PHE A 5 33.80 -39.03 -47.56
C PHE A 5 33.55 -38.68 -46.08
N PHE A 6 32.43 -39.21 -45.54
CA PHE A 6 32.00 -39.24 -44.14
C PHE A 6 32.90 -40.14 -43.27
N LEU A 7 33.03 -39.87 -41.97
CA LEU A 7 32.64 -40.82 -40.91
C LEU A 7 32.69 -40.23 -39.49
N SER A 8 31.74 -40.67 -38.67
CA SER A 8 31.43 -40.28 -37.30
C SER A 8 32.44 -40.75 -36.25
N ALA A 9 32.52 -40.02 -35.13
CA ALA A 9 32.86 -40.58 -33.83
C ALA A 9 31.98 -39.94 -32.73
N LEU A 10 31.11 -40.77 -32.16
CA LEU A 10 30.33 -40.54 -30.95
C LEU A 10 31.24 -40.12 -29.78
N LEU A 11 30.87 -39.07 -29.05
CA LEU A 11 31.32 -38.86 -27.67
C LEU A 11 30.14 -39.07 -26.73
N LEU A 12 30.28 -40.11 -25.91
CA LEU A 12 29.31 -40.59 -24.95
C LEU A 12 28.98 -39.51 -23.90
N THR A 13 27.70 -39.25 -23.73
CA THR A 13 27.13 -38.55 -22.58
C THR A 13 27.27 -39.43 -21.34
N THR A 14 28.22 -39.16 -20.46
CA THR A 14 28.16 -39.67 -19.10
C THR A 14 27.21 -38.78 -18.30
N ALA A 15 25.95 -39.18 -18.25
CA ALA A 15 24.97 -38.60 -17.33
C ALA A 15 25.33 -39.04 -15.91
N CYS A 16 25.74 -38.08 -15.06
CA CYS A 16 25.70 -38.29 -13.61
C CYS A 16 24.23 -38.36 -13.19
N THR A 17 23.72 -39.57 -12.98
CA THR A 17 22.43 -39.81 -12.34
C THR A 17 22.59 -39.63 -10.84
N THR A 18 22.44 -38.40 -10.35
CA THR A 18 22.06 -38.16 -8.96
C THR A 18 20.54 -38.17 -8.86
N PRO A 19 19.94 -38.86 -7.87
CA PRO A 19 18.49 -38.80 -7.66
C PRO A 19 18.10 -37.35 -7.37
N PRO A 20 16.96 -36.85 -7.89
CA PRO A 20 16.51 -35.50 -7.61
C PRO A 20 16.24 -35.42 -6.10
N LYS A 21 17.13 -34.75 -5.36
CA LYS A 21 16.81 -34.27 -4.02
C LYS A 21 15.53 -33.45 -4.19
N LYS A 22 14.44 -33.87 -3.53
CA LYS A 22 13.23 -33.04 -3.44
C LYS A 22 13.68 -31.63 -3.08
N CYS A 23 13.44 -30.67 -3.97
CA CYS A 23 13.63 -29.27 -3.65
C CYS A 23 12.90 -29.03 -2.33
N PRO A 24 13.53 -28.37 -1.34
CA PRO A 24 12.80 -27.98 -0.15
C PRO A 24 11.55 -27.25 -0.60
N GLU A 25 10.41 -27.69 -0.06
CA GLU A 25 9.12 -27.07 -0.35
C GLU A 25 9.29 -25.56 -0.09
N VAL A 26 9.05 -24.76 -1.13
CA VAL A 26 9.22 -23.31 -1.03
C VAL A 26 8.22 -22.86 0.02
N ILE A 27 8.71 -22.55 1.22
CA ILE A 27 7.91 -21.89 2.24
C ILE A 27 7.46 -20.59 1.59
N PRO A 28 6.15 -20.37 1.37
CA PRO A 28 5.70 -19.15 0.73
C PRO A 28 6.22 -17.98 1.54
N ALA A 29 6.85 -17.01 0.86
CA ALA A 29 7.31 -15.79 1.50
C ALA A 29 6.13 -15.19 2.31
N PRO A 30 6.37 -14.68 3.52
CA PRO A 30 5.33 -14.02 4.28
C PRO A 30 4.66 -12.96 3.40
N LYS A 31 3.33 -13.03 3.26
CA LYS A 31 2.59 -12.01 2.51
C LYS A 31 2.93 -10.64 3.10
N ASP A 32 3.25 -9.67 2.23
CA ASP A 32 3.50 -8.33 2.72
C ASP A 32 2.23 -7.76 3.40
N GLU A 33 2.43 -6.85 4.34
CA GLU A 33 1.33 -6.36 5.18
C GLU A 33 0.29 -5.59 4.37
N ARG A 34 0.69 -5.03 3.22
CA ARG A 34 -0.20 -4.45 2.22
C ARG A 34 -1.19 -5.49 1.70
N THR A 35 -0.69 -6.64 1.25
CA THR A 35 -1.50 -7.75 0.74
C THR A 35 -2.44 -8.28 1.82
N LEU A 36 -1.96 -8.40 3.07
CA LEU A 36 -2.79 -8.84 4.19
C LEU A 36 -3.91 -7.84 4.53
N GLU A 37 -3.60 -6.54 4.50
CA GLU A 37 -4.60 -5.50 4.77
C GLU A 37 -5.63 -5.41 3.63
N GLU A 38 -5.21 -5.58 2.39
CA GLU A 38 -6.10 -5.66 1.22
C GLU A 38 -6.99 -6.90 1.24
N GLU A 39 -6.51 -8.03 1.77
CA GLU A 39 -7.31 -9.24 1.96
C GLU A 39 -8.36 -9.09 3.05
N ARG A 40 -8.07 -8.31 4.10
CA ARG A 40 -8.99 -8.04 5.23
C ARG A 40 -10.01 -6.95 4.94
N ALA A 41 -9.71 -6.05 4.02
CA ALA A 41 -10.61 -4.96 3.69
C ALA A 41 -11.94 -5.49 3.13
N PRO A 42 -13.07 -4.83 3.44
CA PRO A 42 -14.33 -5.12 2.76
C PRO A 42 -14.09 -4.93 1.27
N LYS A 43 -14.36 -5.97 0.48
CA LYS A 43 -14.27 -5.92 -0.98
C LYS A 43 -15.64 -5.56 -1.52
N PHE A 44 -15.71 -4.47 -2.28
CA PHE A 44 -16.92 -4.20 -3.03
C PHE A 44 -17.18 -5.32 -4.05
N THR A 45 -18.31 -5.98 -3.90
CA THR A 45 -18.82 -6.98 -4.84
C THR A 45 -20.28 -6.68 -5.15
N ILE A 46 -20.66 -6.90 -6.41
CA ILE A 46 -22.05 -6.80 -6.87
C ILE A 46 -22.65 -8.20 -6.81
N GLY A 47 -23.63 -8.39 -5.93
CA GLY A 47 -24.38 -9.63 -5.80
C GLY A 47 -25.41 -9.81 -6.91
N GLU A 48 -25.79 -11.05 -7.17
CA GLU A 48 -26.76 -11.43 -8.23
C GLU A 48 -28.13 -10.74 -8.07
N HIS A 49 -28.48 -10.33 -6.86
CA HIS A 49 -29.78 -9.72 -6.53
C HIS A 49 -29.66 -8.30 -5.95
N ASP A 50 -28.49 -7.68 -6.02
CA ASP A 50 -28.33 -6.31 -5.53
C ASP A 50 -29.02 -5.33 -6.48
N ASP A 51 -29.90 -4.49 -5.93
CA ASP A 51 -30.42 -3.32 -6.65
C ASP A 51 -29.39 -2.17 -6.67
N GLN A 52 -29.66 -1.14 -7.48
CA GLN A 52 -28.74 -0.02 -7.62
C GLN A 52 -28.49 0.74 -6.31
N ALA A 53 -29.50 0.80 -5.42
CA ALA A 53 -29.35 1.44 -4.12
C ALA A 53 -28.37 0.66 -3.24
N THR A 54 -28.50 -0.67 -3.22
CA THR A 54 -27.62 -1.59 -2.51
C THR A 54 -26.20 -1.51 -3.02
N ILE A 55 -26.01 -1.48 -4.35
CA ILE A 55 -24.71 -1.31 -4.99
C ILE A 55 -24.07 0.02 -4.57
N ASN A 56 -24.83 1.11 -4.64
CA ASN A 56 -24.35 2.44 -4.24
C ASN A 56 -23.96 2.47 -2.76
N MET A 57 -24.75 1.85 -1.87
CA MET A 57 -24.43 1.76 -0.44
C MET A 57 -23.18 0.94 -0.18
N LYS A 58 -23.02 -0.24 -0.78
CA LYS A 58 -21.82 -1.07 -0.64
C LYS A 58 -20.55 -0.33 -1.08
N SER A 59 -20.62 0.37 -2.21
CA SER A 59 -19.48 1.17 -2.70
C SER A 59 -19.13 2.33 -1.74
N TYR A 60 -20.15 2.96 -1.14
CA TYR A 60 -19.96 4.02 -0.15
C TYR A 60 -19.31 3.49 1.13
N GLU A 61 -19.76 2.34 1.63
CA GLU A 61 -19.20 1.70 2.83
C GLU A 61 -17.72 1.36 2.68
N GLU A 62 -17.32 0.79 1.53
CA GLU A 62 -15.91 0.53 1.23
C GLU A 62 -15.10 1.84 1.19
N THR A 63 -15.66 2.88 0.58
CA THR A 63 -15.03 4.21 0.53
C THR A 63 -14.81 4.77 1.94
N GLN A 64 -15.82 4.71 2.80
CA GLN A 64 -15.73 5.18 4.18
C GLN A 64 -14.76 4.34 5.01
N TYR A 65 -14.69 3.02 4.77
CA TYR A 65 -13.70 2.15 5.41
C TYR A 65 -12.28 2.65 5.13
N TRP A 66 -11.91 2.84 3.85
CA TRP A 66 -10.56 3.27 3.49
C TRP A 66 -10.25 4.69 3.95
N LYS A 67 -11.23 5.60 3.87
CA LYS A 67 -11.10 6.95 4.44
C LYS A 67 -10.85 6.90 5.95
N GLY A 68 -11.58 6.06 6.67
CA GLY A 68 -11.42 5.84 8.10
C GLY A 68 -10.05 5.26 8.45
N LYS A 69 -9.55 4.29 7.69
CA LYS A 69 -8.20 3.72 7.85
C LYS A 69 -7.10 4.74 7.63
N MET A 70 -7.20 5.54 6.56
CA MET A 70 -6.29 6.66 6.29
C MET A 70 -6.27 7.66 7.46
N ASN A 71 -7.45 8.09 7.93
CA ASN A 71 -7.56 9.04 9.04
C ASN A 71 -7.00 8.47 10.35
N LYS A 72 -7.27 7.18 10.64
CA LYS A 72 -6.70 6.50 11.81
C LYS A 72 -5.18 6.47 11.74
N ARG A 73 -4.59 6.17 10.57
CA ARG A 73 -3.13 6.20 10.37
C ARG A 73 -2.56 7.61 10.58
N LEU A 74 -3.20 8.65 10.06
CA LEU A 74 -2.80 10.04 10.33
C LEU A 74 -2.82 10.37 11.83
N ALA A 75 -3.84 9.92 12.55
CA ALA A 75 -3.91 10.10 14.00
C ALA A 75 -2.81 9.31 14.73
N THR A 76 -2.51 8.08 14.31
CA THR A 76 -1.39 7.29 14.84
C THR A 76 -0.05 8.00 14.62
N ILE A 77 0.22 8.46 13.39
CA ILE A 77 1.41 9.26 13.07
C ILE A 77 1.49 10.45 14.01
N ARG A 78 0.41 11.23 14.14
CA ARG A 78 0.42 12.37 15.07
C ARG A 78 0.78 11.98 16.50
N SER A 79 0.23 10.88 16.99
CA SER A 79 0.51 10.36 18.34
C SER A 79 1.95 9.88 18.53
N ILE A 80 2.58 9.31 17.48
CA ILE A 80 3.98 8.88 17.51
C ILE A 80 4.90 10.10 17.57
N TYR A 81 4.75 11.00 16.59
CA TYR A 81 5.65 12.15 16.42
C TYR A 81 5.44 13.25 17.46
N ASP A 82 4.32 13.23 18.18
CA ASP A 82 4.14 14.09 19.35
C ASP A 82 5.09 13.70 20.49
N LYS A 83 5.40 12.40 20.61
CA LYS A 83 6.27 11.82 21.64
C LYS A 83 7.73 11.64 21.21
N ALA A 84 8.01 11.78 19.92
CA ALA A 84 9.36 11.62 19.39
C ALA A 84 10.30 12.68 19.97
N ASP A 85 11.56 12.30 20.16
CA ASP A 85 12.61 13.24 20.54
C ASP A 85 13.03 14.05 19.31
N TRP A 86 12.71 15.34 19.30
CA TRP A 86 13.08 16.25 18.23
C TRP A 86 14.33 17.01 18.62
N TYR A 87 15.30 17.10 17.70
CA TYR A 87 16.53 17.87 17.91
C TYR A 87 16.25 19.36 18.23
N GLU A 88 15.30 19.96 17.52
CA GLU A 88 14.81 21.31 17.76
C GLU A 88 13.28 21.31 17.83
N SER A 89 12.69 22.04 18.78
CA SER A 89 11.22 22.17 18.89
C SER A 89 10.58 22.72 17.62
N ARG A 90 11.30 23.57 16.86
CA ARG A 90 10.85 24.11 15.58
C ARG A 90 10.62 23.01 14.53
N LEU A 91 11.40 21.93 14.54
CA LEU A 91 11.25 20.83 13.58
C LEU A 91 9.97 20.04 13.81
N LYS A 92 9.57 19.83 15.08
CA LYS A 92 8.26 19.26 15.44
C LYS A 92 7.11 20.07 14.85
N VAL A 93 7.15 21.40 15.03
CA VAL A 93 6.14 22.31 14.48
C VAL A 93 6.10 22.25 12.96
N LEU A 94 7.27 22.26 12.30
CA LEU A 94 7.38 22.18 10.86
C LEU A 94 6.83 20.85 10.31
N PHE A 95 7.12 19.73 10.97
CA PHE A 95 6.59 18.42 10.60
C PHE A 95 5.06 18.41 10.61
N PHE A 96 4.42 18.86 11.69
CA PHE A 96 2.97 18.87 11.79
C PHE A 96 2.31 19.80 10.76
N LYS A 97 2.91 20.97 10.53
CA LYS A 97 2.48 21.89 9.48
C LYS A 97 2.53 21.22 8.11
N ASN A 98 3.60 20.50 7.80
CA ASN A 98 3.78 19.83 6.51
C ASN A 98 2.86 18.61 6.36
N LEU A 99 2.63 17.85 7.44
CA LEU A 99 1.69 16.72 7.43
C LEU A 99 0.26 17.20 7.13
N GLU A 100 -0.17 18.29 7.77
CA GLU A 100 -1.47 18.90 7.52
C GLU A 100 -1.59 19.46 6.10
N ALA A 101 -0.57 20.21 5.65
CA ALA A 101 -0.55 20.75 4.29
C ALA A 101 -0.59 19.63 3.23
N SER A 102 0.16 18.55 3.43
CA SER A 102 0.15 17.38 2.54
C SER A 102 -1.22 16.71 2.49
N GLN A 103 -1.90 16.57 3.63
CA GLN A 103 -3.23 15.98 3.68
C GLN A 103 -4.29 16.86 3.00
N LYS A 104 -4.24 18.18 3.22
CA LYS A 104 -5.15 19.14 2.56
C LYS A 104 -4.95 19.17 1.04
N ALA A 105 -3.69 19.12 0.59
CA ALA A 105 -3.37 19.06 -0.82
C ALA A 105 -3.89 17.75 -1.46
N PHE A 106 -3.75 16.63 -0.76
CA PHE A 106 -4.31 15.34 -1.19
C PHE A 106 -5.83 15.41 -1.34
N GLU A 107 -6.57 15.94 -0.36
CA GLU A 107 -8.03 16.05 -0.44
C GLU A 107 -8.49 16.92 -1.61
N THR A 108 -7.78 18.02 -1.86
CA THR A 108 -8.02 18.89 -3.02
C THR A 108 -7.77 18.16 -4.33
N TYR A 109 -6.65 17.42 -4.42
CA TYR A 109 -6.31 16.62 -5.59
C TYR A 109 -7.37 15.54 -5.87
N VAL A 110 -7.80 14.79 -4.86
CA VAL A 110 -8.80 13.74 -5.04
C VAL A 110 -10.13 14.30 -5.52
N LYS A 111 -10.57 15.43 -4.94
CA LYS A 111 -11.77 16.13 -5.40
C LYS A 111 -11.65 16.52 -6.88
N ALA A 112 -10.54 17.15 -7.27
CA ALA A 112 -10.31 17.53 -8.66
C ALA A 112 -10.29 16.34 -9.63
N GLN A 113 -9.77 15.18 -9.19
CA GLN A 113 -9.79 13.95 -10.00
C GLN A 113 -11.22 13.42 -10.21
N VAL A 114 -12.08 13.51 -9.20
CA VAL A 114 -13.49 13.11 -9.29
C VAL A 114 -14.24 14.06 -10.23
N GLU A 115 -14.07 15.38 -10.06
CA GLU A 115 -14.73 16.39 -10.90
C GLU A 115 -14.28 16.32 -12.37
N LEU A 116 -13.01 15.99 -12.62
CA LEU A 116 -12.51 15.76 -13.98
C LEU A 116 -13.19 14.57 -14.65
N GLN A 117 -13.41 13.48 -13.90
CA GLN A 117 -13.99 12.24 -14.44
C GLN A 117 -15.52 12.27 -14.50
N TYR A 118 -16.15 12.95 -13.54
CA TYR A 118 -17.60 13.07 -13.37
C TYR A 118 -17.95 14.54 -13.09
N PRO A 119 -18.08 15.38 -14.13
CA PRO A 119 -18.45 16.80 -13.98
C PRO A 119 -19.84 16.94 -13.35
N GLU A 120 -19.98 17.78 -12.31
CA GLU A 120 -21.23 17.90 -11.50
C GLU A 120 -22.49 18.20 -12.34
N ASP A 121 -22.35 19.03 -13.39
CA ASP A 121 -23.46 19.42 -14.26
C ASP A 121 -23.94 18.30 -15.21
N GLU A 122 -23.19 17.21 -15.31
CA GLU A 122 -23.45 16.08 -16.22
C GLU A 122 -23.78 14.78 -15.44
N TRP A 123 -24.02 14.87 -14.13
CA TRP A 123 -24.37 13.72 -13.29
C TRP A 123 -25.73 13.13 -13.66
N THR A 124 -25.73 12.27 -14.67
CA THR A 124 -26.91 11.57 -15.15
C THR A 124 -26.72 10.07 -14.97
N GLY A 125 -27.66 9.42 -14.29
CA GLY A 125 -27.66 7.96 -14.09
C GLY A 125 -27.38 7.52 -12.66
N SER A 126 -28.10 6.48 -12.24
CA SER A 126 -28.08 5.96 -10.87
C SER A 126 -26.81 5.18 -10.51
N GLY A 127 -25.94 4.89 -11.49
CA GLY A 127 -24.63 4.26 -11.31
C GLY A 127 -23.48 5.23 -11.03
N ILE A 128 -23.65 6.53 -11.29
CA ILE A 128 -22.60 7.55 -11.07
C ILE A 128 -22.10 7.57 -9.61
N PRO A 129 -22.95 7.48 -8.57
CA PRO A 129 -22.47 7.44 -7.18
C PRO A 129 -21.49 6.29 -6.90
N MET A 130 -21.75 5.09 -7.44
CA MET A 130 -20.84 3.95 -7.32
C MET A 130 -19.49 4.26 -7.97
N CYS A 131 -19.49 4.83 -9.17
CA CYS A 131 -18.28 5.19 -9.91
C CYS A 131 -17.45 6.25 -9.17
N ILE A 132 -18.09 7.27 -8.62
CA ILE A 132 -17.46 8.30 -7.78
C ILE A 132 -16.83 7.66 -6.53
N ASN A 133 -17.57 6.80 -5.84
CA ASN A 133 -17.08 6.08 -4.66
C ASN A 133 -15.85 5.22 -4.97
N MET A 134 -15.87 4.47 -6.08
CA MET A 134 -14.71 3.67 -6.52
C MET A 134 -13.47 4.55 -6.76
N THR A 135 -13.63 5.73 -7.35
CA THR A 135 -12.52 6.68 -7.54
C THR A 135 -12.00 7.19 -6.19
N TYR A 136 -12.86 7.56 -5.25
CA TYR A 136 -12.44 7.94 -3.89
C TYR A 136 -11.73 6.78 -3.17
N THR A 137 -12.28 5.57 -3.20
CA THR A 137 -11.70 4.35 -2.60
C THR A 137 -10.26 4.14 -3.08
N LYS A 138 -10.01 4.21 -4.39
CA LYS A 138 -8.67 4.07 -4.97
C LYS A 138 -7.68 5.03 -4.30
N TYR A 139 -8.04 6.30 -4.19
CA TYR A 139 -7.13 7.32 -3.65
C TYR A 139 -6.97 7.22 -2.14
N TYR A 140 -8.03 6.99 -1.38
CA TYR A 140 -7.93 6.82 0.08
C TYR A 140 -7.11 5.58 0.45
N LYS A 141 -7.30 4.48 -0.27
CA LYS A 141 -6.51 3.26 -0.12
C LYS A 141 -5.03 3.51 -0.42
N GLN A 142 -4.72 4.15 -1.55
CA GLN A 142 -3.32 4.47 -1.90
C GLN A 142 -2.69 5.37 -0.83
N ARG A 143 -3.39 6.43 -0.41
CA ARG A 143 -2.88 7.37 0.59
C ARG A 143 -2.65 6.70 1.94
N TYR A 144 -3.53 5.78 2.35
CA TYR A 144 -3.29 4.95 3.53
C TYR A 144 -1.94 4.24 3.44
N PHE A 145 -1.61 3.59 2.31
CA PHE A 145 -0.31 2.94 2.13
C PHE A 145 0.87 3.92 2.01
N ASP A 146 0.71 5.06 1.34
CA ASP A 146 1.78 6.06 1.25
C ASP A 146 2.21 6.60 2.62
N LEU A 147 1.25 6.71 3.55
CA LEU A 147 1.50 7.18 4.92
C LEU A 147 2.17 6.12 5.82
N GLU A 148 2.26 4.87 5.37
CA GLU A 148 2.81 3.75 6.15
C GLU A 148 4.24 4.02 6.64
N LEU A 149 5.04 4.69 5.81
CA LEU A 149 6.44 5.01 6.10
C LEU A 149 6.59 5.75 7.45
N TRP A 150 5.68 6.66 7.77
CA TRP A 150 5.74 7.41 9.03
C TRP A 150 5.20 6.62 10.22
N GLU A 151 4.37 5.60 10.00
CA GLU A 151 3.87 4.74 11.09
C GLU A 151 4.86 3.61 11.43
N LYS A 152 5.51 3.03 10.42
CA LYS A 152 6.39 1.85 10.57
C LYS A 152 7.88 2.16 10.49
N GLY A 153 8.20 3.35 10.04
CA GLY A 153 9.56 3.84 9.92
C GLY A 153 10.27 3.36 8.68
N THR A 154 11.42 3.98 8.42
CA THR A 154 12.26 3.66 7.27
C THR A 154 12.93 2.29 7.44
N PRO A 155 13.17 1.56 6.34
CA PRO A 155 13.96 0.34 6.37
C PRO A 155 15.38 0.59 6.90
N LYS A 156 16.00 -0.46 7.43
CA LYS A 156 17.40 -0.42 7.85
C LYS A 156 18.30 -0.13 6.63
N GLY A 157 19.15 0.89 6.75
CA GLY A 157 20.08 1.28 5.68
C GLY A 157 19.50 2.24 4.65
N GLU A 158 18.28 2.76 4.87
CA GLU A 158 17.75 3.87 4.08
C GLU A 158 18.68 5.08 4.17
N MET A 159 19.23 5.50 3.03
CA MET A 159 20.18 6.61 2.96
C MET A 159 19.48 7.97 2.91
N CYS A 160 18.26 8.02 2.36
CA CYS A 160 17.49 9.24 2.27
C CYS A 160 16.78 9.48 3.61
N GLY A 161 17.49 10.10 4.55
CA GLY A 161 16.95 10.54 5.82
C GLY A 161 15.93 11.66 5.62
N GLY A 162 14.65 11.34 5.80
CA GLY A 162 13.55 12.30 5.83
C GLY A 162 13.09 12.59 7.26
N THR A 163 11.84 13.03 7.41
CA THR A 163 11.22 13.15 8.73
C THR A 163 10.71 11.82 9.30
N ALA A 164 10.71 10.76 8.50
CA ALA A 164 10.31 9.44 8.96
C ALA A 164 11.38 8.86 9.89
N LEU A 165 10.98 8.46 11.10
CA LEU A 165 11.84 7.72 12.02
C LEU A 165 12.25 6.37 11.41
N THR A 166 13.38 5.84 11.82
CA THR A 166 13.77 4.46 11.55
C THR A 166 12.92 3.48 12.37
N GLN A 167 12.85 2.23 11.92
CA GLN A 167 12.24 1.15 12.71
C GLN A 167 12.82 1.06 14.14
N TYR A 168 14.14 1.24 14.28
CA TYR A 168 14.83 1.23 15.58
C TYR A 168 14.32 2.33 16.53
N GLU A 169 14.20 3.57 16.04
CA GLU A 169 13.73 4.69 16.85
C GLU A 169 12.27 4.49 17.30
N LEU A 170 11.43 3.88 16.44
CA LEU A 170 10.05 3.54 16.81
C LEU A 170 9.97 2.44 17.87
N GLU A 171 10.83 1.43 17.78
CA GLU A 171 10.94 0.36 18.78
C GLU A 171 11.37 0.94 20.14
N GLU A 172 12.38 1.82 20.17
CA GLU A 172 12.80 2.50 21.40
C GLU A 172 11.67 3.33 22.02
N LEU A 173 10.96 4.13 21.23
CA LEU A 173 9.82 4.92 21.69
C LEU A 173 8.72 4.03 22.30
N SER A 174 8.48 2.86 21.69
CA SER A 174 7.49 1.90 22.20
C SER A 174 7.94 1.24 23.52
N ALA A 175 9.24 0.98 23.68
CA ALA A 175 9.82 0.37 24.87
C ALA A 175 9.81 1.34 26.06
N ARG A 176 10.13 2.62 25.84
CA ARG A 176 10.02 3.68 26.87
C ARG A 176 8.62 3.76 27.48
N LYS A 177 7.59 3.49 26.68
CA LYS A 177 6.18 3.49 27.11
C LYS A 177 5.81 2.32 28.04
N LYS A 178 6.63 1.27 28.11
CA LYS A 178 6.42 0.07 28.94
C LYS A 178 7.22 0.10 30.25
N SER A 179 8.09 1.09 30.45
CA SER A 179 8.81 1.29 31.72
C SER A 179 7.93 2.10 32.67
N PRO A 180 7.68 1.63 33.91
CA PRO A 180 6.80 2.28 34.88
C PRO A 180 7.33 3.62 35.40
#